data_AF-D7MAI2-F1
#
_entry.id   AF-D7MAI2-F1
#
_cell.length_a   1.000
_cell.length_b   1.000
_cell.length_c   1.000
_cell.angle_alpha   90.00
_cell.angle_beta   90.00
_cell.angle_gamma   90.00
#
_symmetry.space_group_name_H-M   'P 1'
#
loop_
_entity.id
_entity.type
_entity.pdbx_description
1 polymer ?
#
loop_
_entity_poly.entity_id
_entity_poly.type
_entity_poly.pdbx_seq_one_letter_code
_entity_poly.pdbx_strand_id
1 'polypeptide(L)'
;MGSQLSNTVVEGEDNTKTIGSTAPDQLLEIESLEKILNYKFKDKRLLVQAFTDASYVDDKCDSYEILELLGDSILNMSIIDEFIKLYPKESPGPLTKLRAVNVDTEKLARVAVKHQLYRYLRHKKPLLEEQILEFVEAMEKYPLHSNGLLKVPKVLADIVESTIGALFRDCNSTETVWEDKFVGCGQHPVKKETARNFAAKNAIDNFSKFFGDL
;
A
#
# COMPACT_ATOMS: atom_id res chain seq x y z
N MET A 1 -57.19 21.64 -38.77
CA MET A 1 -55.93 22.18 -38.22
C MET A 1 -55.80 21.59 -36.83
N GLY A 2 -54.96 20.62 -36.52
CA GLY A 2 -53.64 20.27 -37.03
C GLY A 2 -52.85 19.89 -35.78
N SER A 3 -52.59 18.59 -35.64
CA SER A 3 -51.89 17.88 -34.56
C SER A 3 -50.63 18.56 -34.00
N GLN A 4 -50.27 18.31 -32.74
CA GLN A 4 -49.24 17.32 -32.38
C GLN A 4 -48.98 17.23 -30.86
N LEU A 5 -48.46 16.05 -30.50
CA LEU A 5 -48.12 15.50 -29.21
C LEU A 5 -46.89 16.19 -28.59
N SER A 6 -46.80 16.22 -27.25
CA SER A 6 -45.51 16.24 -26.57
C SER A 6 -45.57 15.35 -25.34
N ASN A 7 -45.05 14.12 -25.49
CA ASN A 7 -44.64 13.24 -24.41
C ASN A 7 -43.45 13.86 -23.70
N THR A 8 -43.54 14.04 -22.38
CA THR A 8 -42.37 14.26 -21.53
C THR A 8 -41.92 12.88 -21.03
N VAL A 9 -40.88 12.33 -21.68
CA VAL A 9 -40.13 11.18 -21.17
C VAL A 9 -39.18 11.70 -20.10
N VAL A 10 -39.28 11.13 -18.91
CA VAL A 10 -38.31 11.28 -17.83
C VAL A 10 -37.16 10.34 -18.18
N GLU A 11 -36.05 10.87 -18.68
CA GLU A 11 -34.82 10.10 -18.87
C GLU A 11 -34.14 9.92 -17.51
N GLY A 12 -34.03 8.66 -17.08
CA GLY A 12 -33.19 8.27 -15.96
C GLY A 12 -31.73 8.30 -16.39
N GLU A 13 -30.90 9.00 -15.64
CA GLU A 13 -29.45 8.95 -15.77
C GLU A 13 -28.95 7.61 -15.25
N ASP A 14 -28.61 6.72 -16.19
CA ASP A 14 -27.94 5.45 -15.95
C ASP A 14 -26.48 5.71 -15.57
N ASN A 15 -26.23 5.71 -14.26
CA ASN A 15 -24.92 5.99 -13.66
C ASN A 15 -24.05 4.73 -13.67
N THR A 16 -23.69 4.25 -14.86
CA THR A 16 -22.69 3.18 -15.02
C THR A 16 -21.29 3.78 -14.86
N LYS A 17 -20.77 3.72 -13.63
CA LYS A 17 -19.36 3.98 -13.31
C LYS A 17 -18.48 3.10 -14.20
N THR A 18 -17.91 3.73 -15.22
CA THR A 18 -16.86 3.14 -16.04
C THR A 18 -15.60 3.08 -15.18
N ILE A 19 -15.32 1.92 -14.60
CA ILE A 19 -14.03 1.65 -13.96
C ILE A 19 -13.02 1.55 -15.11
N GLY A 20 -12.07 2.48 -15.14
CA GLY A 20 -11.08 2.60 -16.20
C GLY A 20 -10.36 1.28 -16.43
N SER A 21 -10.49 0.75 -17.64
CA SER A 21 -9.70 -0.36 -18.18
C SER A 21 -8.22 0.03 -18.16
N THR A 22 -7.40 -0.73 -17.43
CA THR A 22 -5.94 -0.61 -17.40
C THR A 22 -5.38 -1.21 -18.69
N ALA A 23 -5.12 -0.36 -19.67
CA ALA A 23 -4.45 -0.75 -20.91
C ALA A 23 -2.96 -1.07 -20.64
N PRO A 24 -2.34 -2.02 -21.37
CA PRO A 24 -0.96 -2.48 -21.13
C PRO A 24 0.16 -1.44 -21.33
N ASP A 25 -0.17 -0.21 -21.73
CA ASP A 25 0.79 0.84 -22.11
C ASP A 25 0.62 2.12 -21.28
N GLN A 26 0.03 2.01 -20.07
CA GLN A 26 -0.09 3.15 -19.17
C GLN A 26 1.30 3.62 -18.71
N LEU A 27 1.69 4.79 -19.20
CA LEU A 27 2.76 5.58 -18.62
C LEU A 27 2.44 5.80 -17.14
N LEU A 28 3.37 5.39 -16.27
CA LEU A 28 3.24 5.56 -14.84
C LEU A 28 3.11 7.06 -14.52
N GLU A 29 2.00 7.44 -13.89
CA GLU A 29 1.77 8.83 -13.45
C GLU A 29 2.61 9.15 -12.21
N ILE A 30 3.91 9.35 -12.41
CA ILE A 30 4.90 9.62 -11.35
C ILE A 30 4.43 10.72 -10.41
N GLU A 31 3.88 11.81 -10.95
CA GLU A 31 3.45 12.96 -10.15
C GLU A 31 2.27 12.63 -9.23
N SER A 32 1.37 11.74 -9.64
CA SER A 32 0.26 11.26 -8.84
C SER A 32 0.78 10.38 -7.70
N LEU A 33 1.71 9.45 -7.99
CA LEU A 33 2.36 8.63 -6.97
C LEU A 33 3.17 9.45 -5.97
N GLU A 34 3.95 10.43 -6.43
CA GLU A 34 4.70 11.34 -5.55
C GLU A 34 3.79 12.14 -4.60
N LYS A 35 2.58 12.49 -5.06
CA LYS A 35 1.56 13.14 -4.21
C LYS A 35 1.00 12.17 -3.17
N ILE A 36 0.65 10.94 -3.57
CA ILE A 36 0.17 9.89 -2.66
C ILE A 36 1.24 9.60 -1.59
N LEU A 37 2.50 9.49 -2.00
CA LEU A 37 3.65 9.23 -1.13
C LEU A 37 4.10 10.45 -0.32
N ASN A 38 3.58 11.64 -0.64
CA ASN A 38 4.05 12.91 -0.09
C ASN A 38 5.59 13.04 -0.13
N TYR A 39 6.20 12.59 -1.23
CA TYR A 39 7.65 12.55 -1.43
C TYR A 39 7.98 12.81 -2.90
N LYS A 40 8.98 13.66 -3.14
CA LYS A 40 9.49 13.98 -4.48
C LYS A 40 10.79 13.23 -4.71
N PHE A 41 10.78 12.31 -5.66
CA PHE A 41 11.94 11.48 -5.97
C PHE A 41 13.01 12.30 -6.71
N LYS A 42 14.26 12.20 -6.25
CA LYS A 42 15.41 12.74 -6.99
C LYS A 42 15.67 11.89 -8.23
N ASP A 43 15.62 10.58 -8.08
CA ASP A 43 15.67 9.61 -9.17
C ASP A 43 14.31 8.94 -9.38
N LYS A 44 13.52 9.49 -10.30
CA LYS A 44 12.20 8.98 -10.68
C LYS A 44 12.23 7.53 -11.20
N ARG A 45 13.39 7.04 -11.65
CA ARG A 45 13.53 5.65 -12.12
C ARG A 45 13.32 4.64 -10.99
N LEU A 46 13.64 5.01 -9.75
CA LEU A 46 13.40 4.17 -8.57
C LEU A 46 11.91 3.94 -8.34
N LEU A 47 11.10 4.99 -8.47
CA LEU A 47 9.65 4.88 -8.34
C LEU A 47 9.04 4.09 -9.50
N VAL A 48 9.54 4.33 -10.72
CA VAL A 48 9.16 3.54 -11.90
C VAL A 48 9.47 2.06 -11.68
N GLN A 49 10.66 1.72 -11.21
CA GLN A 49 11.09 0.36 -10.89
C GLN A 49 10.24 -0.28 -9.78
N ALA A 50 9.91 0.45 -8.72
CA ALA A 50 9.10 -0.06 -7.60
C ALA A 50 7.71 -0.56 -8.02
N PHE A 51 7.18 -0.05 -9.14
CA PHE A 51 5.87 -0.40 -9.68
C PHE A 51 5.97 -1.24 -10.96
N THR A 52 7.11 -1.92 -11.20
CA THR A 52 7.32 -2.81 -12.36
C THR A 52 7.33 -4.27 -11.94
N ASP A 53 6.31 -5.02 -12.32
CA ASP A 53 6.36 -6.46 -12.20
C ASP A 53 7.38 -7.08 -13.16
N ALA A 54 7.98 -8.22 -12.80
CA ALA A 54 8.90 -8.95 -13.66
C ALA A 54 8.32 -9.28 -15.05
N SER A 55 6.99 -9.43 -15.18
CA SER A 55 6.32 -9.63 -16.47
C SER A 55 6.32 -8.40 -17.38
N TYR A 56 6.68 -7.21 -16.87
CA TYR A 56 6.70 -5.94 -17.58
C TYR A 56 8.11 -5.40 -17.85
N VAL A 57 9.15 -6.12 -17.45
CA VAL A 57 10.56 -5.71 -17.63
C VAL A 57 10.92 -5.58 -19.12
N ASP A 58 11.73 -4.57 -19.42
CA ASP A 58 12.35 -4.32 -20.72
C ASP A 58 13.80 -3.83 -20.55
N ASP A 59 14.50 -3.50 -21.65
CA ASP A 59 15.90 -3.04 -21.62
C ASP A 59 16.13 -1.74 -20.82
N LYS A 60 15.07 -1.03 -20.43
CA LYS A 60 15.14 0.30 -19.80
C LYS A 60 14.66 0.31 -18.36
N CYS A 61 14.01 -0.76 -17.89
CA CYS A 61 13.41 -0.81 -16.56
C CYS A 61 13.51 -2.19 -15.93
N ASP A 62 14.18 -2.26 -14.78
CA ASP A 62 14.22 -3.45 -13.93
C ASP A 62 12.89 -3.71 -13.20
N SER A 63 12.73 -4.92 -12.68
CA SER A 63 11.61 -5.29 -11.81
C SER A 63 11.76 -4.69 -10.41
N TYR A 64 10.65 -4.69 -9.67
CA TYR A 64 10.61 -4.22 -8.28
C TYR A 64 11.36 -5.15 -7.30
N GLU A 65 11.70 -6.39 -7.67
CA GLU A 65 12.09 -7.48 -6.75
C GLU A 65 13.32 -7.13 -5.88
N ILE A 66 14.31 -6.41 -6.43
CA ILE A 66 15.48 -5.98 -5.65
C ILE A 66 15.10 -4.87 -4.66
N LEU A 67 14.18 -3.98 -5.05
CA LEU A 67 13.67 -2.95 -4.15
C LEU A 67 12.75 -3.54 -3.09
N GLU A 68 11.94 -4.56 -3.42
CA GLU A 68 11.13 -5.35 -2.47
C GLU A 68 12.03 -5.94 -1.39
N LEU A 69 13.08 -6.66 -1.79
CA LEU A 69 14.03 -7.28 -0.85
C LEU A 69 14.67 -6.25 0.09
N LEU A 70 15.08 -5.10 -0.46
CA LEU A 70 15.64 -4.01 0.33
C LEU A 70 14.60 -3.42 1.28
N GLY A 71 13.39 -3.16 0.78
CA GLY A 71 12.28 -2.59 1.52
C GLY A 71 11.79 -3.46 2.66
N ASP A 72 11.68 -4.78 2.47
CA ASP A 72 11.36 -5.75 3.52
C ASP A 72 12.38 -5.66 4.67
N SER A 73 13.68 -5.61 4.32
CA SER A 73 14.74 -5.49 5.33
C SER A 73 14.63 -4.18 6.13
N ILE A 74 14.39 -3.06 5.44
CA ILE A 74 14.23 -1.74 6.06
C ILE A 74 12.97 -1.69 6.92
N LEU A 75 11.85 -2.22 6.45
CA LEU A 75 10.58 -2.28 7.18
C LEU A 75 10.73 -3.10 8.47
N ASN A 76 11.30 -4.31 8.36
CA ASN A 76 11.51 -5.19 9.52
C ASN A 76 12.44 -4.55 10.56
N MET A 77 13.54 -3.94 10.12
CA MET A 77 14.47 -3.24 11.01
C MET A 77 13.77 -2.07 11.72
N SER A 78 13.03 -1.25 10.99
CA SER A 78 12.38 -0.05 11.54
C SER A 78 11.29 -0.41 12.55
N ILE A 79 10.49 -1.45 12.26
CA ILE A 79 9.49 -1.99 13.19
C ILE A 79 10.14 -2.55 14.46
N ILE A 80 11.25 -3.29 14.32
CA ILE A 80 11.99 -3.81 15.49
C ILE A 80 12.54 -2.66 16.35
N ASP A 81 13.18 -1.67 15.73
CA ASP A 81 13.75 -0.51 16.44
C ASP A 81 12.68 0.23 17.25
N GLU A 82 11.50 0.43 16.67
CA GLU A 82 10.35 1.02 17.37
C GLU A 82 9.87 0.16 18.54
N PHE A 83 9.79 -1.17 18.37
CA PHE A 83 9.41 -2.06 19.47
C PHE A 83 10.45 -2.12 20.60
N ILE A 84 11.74 -1.97 20.29
CA ILE A 84 12.78 -1.86 21.32
C ILE A 84 12.56 -0.58 22.15
N LYS A 85 12.25 0.55 21.50
CA LYS A 85 11.96 1.83 22.17
C LYS A 85 10.70 1.75 23.04
N LEU A 86 9.62 1.15 22.52
CA LEU A 86 8.34 1.02 23.22
C LEU A 86 8.38 -0.02 24.35
N TYR A 87 9.17 -1.08 24.19
CA TYR A 87 9.24 -2.20 25.13
C TYR A 87 10.70 -2.51 25.54
N PRO A 88 11.41 -1.57 26.22
CA PRO A 88 12.86 -1.67 26.47
C PRO A 88 13.26 -2.79 27.44
N LYS A 89 12.30 -3.46 28.08
CA LYS A 89 12.52 -4.58 29.02
C LYS A 89 12.08 -5.92 28.45
N GLU A 90 11.56 -5.94 27.23
CA GLU A 90 11.05 -7.15 26.61
C GLU A 90 12.20 -7.99 26.04
N SER A 91 12.08 -9.31 26.07
CA SER A 91 13.10 -10.20 25.53
C SER A 91 13.00 -10.32 23.99
N PRO A 92 14.07 -10.76 23.30
CA PRO A 92 14.07 -10.85 21.83
C PRO A 92 12.97 -11.74 21.22
N GLY A 93 12.56 -12.80 21.92
CA GLY A 93 11.53 -13.72 21.44
C GLY A 93 10.16 -13.06 21.25
N PRO A 94 9.57 -12.43 22.29
CA PRO A 94 8.37 -11.63 22.17
C PRO A 94 8.46 -10.50 21.14
N LEU A 95 9.58 -9.79 21.04
CA LEU A 95 9.79 -8.74 20.03
C LEU A 95 9.74 -9.30 18.61
N THR A 96 10.35 -10.47 18.39
CA THR A 96 10.30 -11.18 17.09
C THR A 96 8.88 -11.61 16.73
N LYS A 97 8.12 -12.13 17.71
CA LYS A 97 6.70 -12.47 17.51
C LYS A 97 5.88 -11.22 17.19
N LEU A 98 6.12 -10.12 17.91
CA LEU A 98 5.42 -8.87 17.68
C LEU A 98 5.69 -8.35 16.28
N ARG A 99 6.95 -8.38 15.80
CA ARG A 99 7.30 -8.06 14.41
C ARG A 99 6.55 -8.94 13.41
N ALA A 100 6.60 -10.26 13.57
CA ALA A 100 5.95 -11.19 12.64
C ALA A 100 4.42 -11.00 12.56
N VAL A 101 3.79 -10.57 13.65
CA VAL A 101 2.34 -10.27 13.65
C VAL A 101 2.06 -8.91 13.01
N ASN A 102 3.02 -7.98 12.95
CA ASN A 102 2.82 -6.62 12.42
C ASN A 102 3.27 -6.45 10.97
N VAL A 103 4.28 -7.18 10.53
CA VAL A 103 4.75 -7.23 9.14
C VAL A 103 4.21 -8.51 8.53
N ASP A 104 3.10 -8.38 7.81
CA ASP A 104 2.35 -9.49 7.21
C ASP A 104 1.84 -9.09 5.82
N THR A 105 1.83 -10.06 4.90
CA THR A 105 1.44 -9.85 3.50
C THR A 105 0.04 -9.27 3.34
N GLU A 106 -0.95 -9.76 4.09
CA GLU A 106 -2.32 -9.23 4.02
C GLU A 106 -2.38 -7.78 4.49
N LYS A 107 -1.65 -7.44 5.55
CA LYS A 107 -1.59 -6.07 6.05
C LYS A 107 -1.01 -5.12 5.03
N LEU A 108 0.12 -5.49 4.43
CA LEU A 108 0.77 -4.69 3.37
C LEU A 108 -0.12 -4.60 2.12
N ALA A 109 -0.78 -5.69 1.73
CA ALA A 109 -1.71 -5.65 0.61
C ALA A 109 -2.92 -4.72 0.85
N ARG A 110 -3.46 -4.71 2.08
CA ARG A 110 -4.55 -3.78 2.47
C ARG A 110 -4.11 -2.33 2.37
N VAL A 111 -2.86 -2.02 2.72
CA VAL A 111 -2.27 -0.69 2.53
C VAL A 111 -2.26 -0.32 1.05
N ALA A 112 -1.74 -1.20 0.19
CA ALA A 112 -1.71 -0.94 -1.25
C ALA A 112 -3.10 -0.67 -1.84
N VAL A 113 -4.12 -1.41 -1.38
CA VAL A 113 -5.52 -1.18 -1.76
C VAL A 113 -6.03 0.16 -1.25
N LYS A 114 -5.86 0.44 0.04
CA LYS A 114 -6.33 1.67 0.69
C LYS A 114 -5.81 2.92 -0.01
N HIS A 115 -4.55 2.91 -0.44
CA HIS A 115 -3.91 4.03 -1.14
C HIS A 115 -3.95 3.91 -2.66
N GLN A 116 -4.72 2.95 -3.18
CA GLN A 116 -4.93 2.74 -4.61
C GLN A 116 -3.62 2.55 -5.40
N LEU A 117 -2.55 2.10 -4.73
CA LEU A 117 -1.22 1.93 -5.32
C LEU A 117 -1.23 0.90 -6.45
N TYR A 118 -2.08 -0.11 -6.33
CA TYR A 118 -2.25 -1.16 -7.33
C TYR A 118 -2.64 -0.64 -8.71
N ARG A 119 -3.22 0.56 -8.81
CA ARG A 119 -3.56 1.20 -10.10
C ARG A 119 -2.35 1.64 -10.90
N TYR A 120 -1.21 1.82 -10.24
CA TYR A 120 0.04 2.23 -10.89
C TYR A 120 0.97 1.05 -11.18
N LEU A 121 0.60 -0.17 -10.79
CA LEU A 121 1.39 -1.37 -11.04
C LEU A 121 1.38 -1.71 -12.53
N ARG A 122 2.57 -1.83 -13.11
CA ARG A 122 2.77 -2.27 -14.50
C ARG A 122 3.02 -3.77 -14.54
N HIS A 123 2.13 -4.52 -15.19
CA HIS A 123 2.23 -5.97 -15.31
C HIS A 123 1.60 -6.47 -16.61
N LYS A 124 1.93 -7.71 -17.01
CA LYS A 124 1.28 -8.43 -18.11
C LYS A 124 0.58 -9.72 -17.66
N LYS A 125 0.42 -9.90 -16.34
CA LYS A 125 -0.22 -11.07 -15.73
C LYS A 125 -1.73 -11.12 -16.04
N PRO A 126 -2.24 -12.12 -16.79
CA PRO A 126 -3.68 -12.31 -16.96
C PRO A 126 -4.25 -12.72 -15.60
N LEU A 127 -5.43 -12.23 -15.22
CA LEU A 127 -6.11 -12.47 -13.92
C LEU A 127 -5.63 -11.63 -12.72
N LEU A 128 -4.54 -10.88 -12.80
CA LEU A 128 -4.11 -10.10 -11.63
C LEU A 128 -5.15 -9.04 -11.24
N GLU A 129 -5.78 -8.39 -12.22
CA GLU A 129 -6.85 -7.42 -11.98
C GLU A 129 -8.05 -8.05 -11.26
N GLU A 130 -8.51 -9.22 -11.73
CA GLU A 130 -9.59 -9.98 -11.12
C GLU A 130 -9.25 -10.38 -9.67
N GLN A 131 -8.02 -10.87 -9.43
CA GLN A 131 -7.56 -11.22 -8.09
C GLN A 131 -7.51 -10.02 -7.15
N ILE A 132 -7.12 -8.84 -7.64
CA ILE A 132 -7.14 -7.61 -6.85
C ILE A 132 -8.58 -7.22 -6.52
N LEU A 133 -9.50 -7.29 -7.49
CA LEU A 133 -10.92 -6.98 -7.26
C LEU A 133 -11.56 -7.94 -6.25
N GLU A 134 -11.34 -9.25 -6.40
CA GLU A 134 -11.79 -10.26 -5.42
C GLU A 134 -11.28 -9.95 -4.02
N PHE A 135 -10.02 -9.55 -3.89
CA PHE A 135 -9.43 -9.17 -2.62
C PHE A 135 -10.08 -7.90 -2.04
N VAL A 136 -10.29 -6.87 -2.85
CA VAL A 136 -10.96 -5.62 -2.46
C VAL A 136 -12.38 -5.89 -1.94
N GLU A 137 -13.16 -6.69 -2.66
CA GLU A 137 -14.50 -7.10 -2.23
C GLU A 137 -14.47 -7.91 -0.94
N ALA A 138 -13.48 -8.80 -0.81
CA ALA A 138 -13.36 -9.63 0.38
C ALA A 138 -12.91 -8.83 1.62
N MET A 139 -12.24 -7.69 1.45
CA MET A 139 -11.93 -6.77 2.55
C MET A 139 -13.20 -6.19 3.22
N GLU A 140 -14.33 -6.11 2.51
CA GLU A 140 -15.62 -5.70 3.12
C GLU A 140 -16.13 -6.76 4.10
N LYS A 141 -15.95 -8.04 3.77
CA LYS A 141 -16.33 -9.18 4.64
C LYS A 141 -15.37 -9.34 5.82
N TYR A 142 -14.11 -8.95 5.63
CA TYR A 142 -13.05 -9.02 6.65
C TYR A 142 -12.42 -7.64 6.83
N PRO A 143 -13.02 -6.73 7.63
CA PRO A 143 -12.59 -5.33 7.70
C PRO A 143 -11.23 -5.10 8.37
N LEU A 144 -10.68 -6.07 9.11
CA LEU A 144 -9.40 -5.94 9.82
C LEU A 144 -8.31 -6.79 9.19
N HIS A 145 -8.28 -8.07 9.54
CA HIS A 145 -7.31 -9.04 9.07
C HIS A 145 -8.01 -10.40 9.06
N SER A 146 -7.79 -11.18 8.02
CA SER A 146 -8.53 -12.43 7.82
C SER A 146 -7.90 -13.63 8.53
N ASN A 147 -6.66 -13.49 9.01
CA ASN A 147 -5.88 -14.56 9.64
C ASN A 147 -5.74 -15.78 8.71
N GLY A 148 -5.52 -15.53 7.41
CA GLY A 148 -5.29 -16.55 6.39
C GLY A 148 -6.55 -17.05 5.67
N LEU A 149 -7.71 -16.41 5.88
CA LEU A 149 -8.95 -16.75 5.18
C LEU A 149 -9.06 -16.11 3.80
N LEU A 150 -8.29 -15.05 3.53
CA LEU A 150 -8.24 -14.39 2.23
C LEU A 150 -7.08 -14.88 1.39
N LYS A 151 -7.34 -15.04 0.09
CA LYS A 151 -6.30 -15.20 -0.91
C LYS A 151 -5.77 -13.82 -1.27
N VAL A 152 -4.62 -13.47 -0.72
CA VAL A 152 -3.99 -12.16 -0.93
C VAL A 152 -3.12 -12.17 -2.20
N PRO A 153 -3.31 -11.23 -3.14
CA PRO A 153 -2.36 -11.05 -4.24
C PRO A 153 -1.03 -10.53 -3.69
N LYS A 154 -0.01 -11.40 -3.62
CA LYS A 154 1.30 -11.08 -3.02
C LYS A 154 1.93 -9.78 -3.56
N VAL A 155 1.75 -9.51 -4.86
CA VAL A 155 2.24 -8.31 -5.53
C VAL A 155 1.80 -7.00 -4.85
N LEU A 156 0.66 -6.99 -4.16
CA LEU A 156 0.21 -5.82 -3.41
C LEU A 156 1.08 -5.53 -2.19
N ALA A 157 1.58 -6.57 -1.52
CA ALA A 157 2.57 -6.40 -0.46
C ALA A 157 3.93 -6.01 -1.06
N ASP A 158 4.33 -6.69 -2.14
CA ASP A 158 5.62 -6.47 -2.78
C ASP A 158 5.79 -5.01 -3.26
N ILE A 159 4.75 -4.37 -3.81
CA ILE A 159 4.84 -2.96 -4.23
C ILE A 159 4.95 -1.97 -3.07
N VAL A 160 4.45 -2.34 -1.89
CA VAL A 160 4.62 -1.51 -0.68
C VAL A 160 6.07 -1.60 -0.21
N GLU A 161 6.60 -2.81 -0.15
CA GLU A 161 8.00 -3.06 0.21
C GLU A 161 8.94 -2.41 -0.80
N SER A 162 8.71 -2.60 -2.09
CA SER A 162 9.54 -1.99 -3.14
C SER A 162 9.51 -0.45 -3.10
N THR A 163 8.37 0.14 -2.72
CA THR A 163 8.25 1.59 -2.53
C THR A 163 9.12 2.05 -1.35
N ILE A 164 9.13 1.32 -0.24
CA ILE A 164 10.01 1.59 0.90
C ILE A 164 11.48 1.48 0.47
N GLY A 165 11.83 0.44 -0.29
CA GLY A 165 13.18 0.25 -0.83
C GLY A 165 13.60 1.39 -1.76
N ALA A 166 12.70 1.85 -2.63
CA ALA A 166 12.91 2.99 -3.52
C ALA A 166 13.15 4.29 -2.74
N LEU A 167 12.30 4.58 -1.75
CA LEU A 167 12.42 5.75 -0.90
C LEU A 167 13.76 5.75 -0.16
N PHE A 168 14.10 4.63 0.48
CA PHE A 168 15.36 4.48 1.19
C PHE A 168 16.57 4.72 0.27
N ARG A 169 16.54 4.16 -0.95
CA ARG A 169 17.62 4.34 -1.93
C ARG A 169 17.74 5.77 -2.47
N ASP A 170 16.64 6.51 -2.54
CA ASP A 170 16.63 7.90 -3.02
C ASP A 170 17.07 8.91 -1.93
N CYS A 171 16.73 8.64 -0.67
CA CYS A 171 17.07 9.52 0.45
C CYS A 171 18.31 9.12 1.25
N ASN A 172 18.79 7.86 1.13
CA ASN A 172 19.88 7.27 1.92
C ASN A 172 19.71 7.41 3.44
N SER A 173 18.47 7.51 3.94
CA SER A 173 18.22 7.67 5.37
C SER A 173 16.98 6.90 5.81
N THR A 174 17.15 6.11 6.86
CA THR A 174 16.07 5.41 7.55
C THR A 174 15.21 6.37 8.36
N GLU A 175 15.75 7.51 8.82
CA GLU A 175 15.06 8.51 9.64
C GLU A 175 14.10 9.36 8.80
N THR A 176 14.46 9.76 7.58
CA THR A 176 13.50 10.43 6.68
C THR A 176 12.40 9.51 6.19
N VAL A 177 12.69 8.20 6.09
CA VAL A 177 11.64 7.21 5.91
C VAL A 177 10.81 7.16 7.19
N TRP A 178 11.38 6.91 8.36
CA TRP A 178 10.63 6.60 9.59
C TRP A 178 10.08 7.81 10.39
N GLU A 179 10.92 8.78 10.75
CA GLU A 179 10.60 9.86 11.71
C GLU A 179 9.75 10.98 11.10
N ASP A 180 10.03 11.36 9.85
CA ASP A 180 9.36 12.50 9.18
C ASP A 180 8.06 12.08 8.45
N LYS A 181 7.85 10.77 8.24
CA LYS A 181 6.76 10.24 7.41
C LYS A 181 5.95 9.08 8.01
N PHE A 182 6.46 8.31 8.99
CA PHE A 182 5.74 7.12 9.52
C PHE A 182 5.27 7.26 10.97
N VAL A 183 6.04 7.92 11.85
CA VAL A 183 5.71 7.94 13.29
C VAL A 183 4.83 9.13 13.67
N GLY A 184 5.07 10.31 13.10
CA GLY A 184 4.39 11.55 13.49
C GLY A 184 4.71 11.92 14.95
N CYS A 185 4.96 13.21 15.22
CA CYS A 185 5.20 13.68 16.59
C CYS A 185 3.91 13.57 17.43
N GLY A 186 3.71 12.45 18.13
CA GLY A 186 2.55 12.22 19.00
C GLY A 186 2.95 11.62 20.34
N GLN A 187 2.94 12.44 21.40
CA GLN A 187 3.02 11.94 22.77
C GLN A 187 1.63 11.47 23.23
N HIS A 188 1.43 10.19 23.56
CA HIS A 188 0.31 9.81 24.43
C HIS A 188 0.59 8.58 25.30
N PRO A 189 0.27 8.64 26.61
CA PRO A 189 0.37 7.51 27.52
C PRO A 189 -0.91 6.66 27.42
N VAL A 190 -0.84 5.31 27.54
CA VAL A 190 -1.79 4.46 28.31
C VAL A 190 -1.52 2.94 28.13
N LYS A 191 -1.37 2.30 29.31
CA LYS A 191 -1.63 0.93 29.82
C LYS A 191 -1.44 -0.34 28.95
N LYS A 192 -0.68 -1.26 29.58
CA LYS A 192 -0.05 -2.52 29.13
C LYS A 192 -0.92 -3.61 28.47
N GLU A 193 -2.20 -3.75 28.79
CA GLU A 193 -3.03 -4.86 28.26
C GLU A 193 -3.72 -4.50 26.93
N THR A 194 -3.99 -3.21 26.73
CA THR A 194 -4.62 -2.65 25.53
C THR A 194 -3.62 -2.52 24.36
N ALA A 195 -2.32 -2.47 24.65
CA ALA A 195 -1.23 -2.38 23.66
C ALA A 195 -1.11 -3.59 22.72
N ARG A 196 -1.50 -4.78 23.18
CA ARG A 196 -1.41 -6.03 22.39
C ARG A 196 -2.31 -6.04 21.14
N ASN A 197 -3.47 -5.39 21.21
CA ASN A 197 -4.42 -5.29 20.10
C ASN A 197 -4.42 -3.90 19.43
N PHE A 198 -3.83 -2.88 20.07
CA PHE A 198 -3.64 -1.56 19.45
C PHE A 198 -2.44 -1.51 18.51
N ALA A 199 -1.40 -2.32 18.69
CA ALA A 199 -0.25 -2.32 17.78
C ALA A 199 -0.61 -2.75 16.35
N ALA A 200 -1.50 -3.72 16.17
CA ALA A 200 -1.97 -4.13 14.84
C ALA A 200 -2.89 -3.10 14.18
N LYS A 201 -3.74 -2.43 14.99
CA LYS A 201 -4.57 -1.30 14.55
C LYS A 201 -3.70 -0.08 14.21
N ASN A 202 -2.70 0.20 15.03
CA ASN A 202 -1.72 1.28 14.83
C ASN A 202 -0.69 0.96 13.74
N ALA A 203 -0.38 -0.29 13.40
CA ALA A 203 0.51 -0.58 12.27
C ALA A 203 -0.16 -0.21 10.95
N ILE A 204 -1.45 -0.56 10.80
CA ILE A 204 -2.29 -0.15 9.67
C ILE A 204 -2.62 1.34 9.74
N ASP A 205 -2.94 1.90 10.92
CA ASP A 205 -3.24 3.33 11.09
C ASP A 205 -1.99 4.21 10.97
N ASN A 206 -0.80 3.73 11.34
CA ASN A 206 0.48 4.43 11.11
C ASN A 206 0.90 4.32 9.65
N PHE A 207 0.62 3.19 8.98
CA PHE A 207 0.69 3.10 7.52
C PHE A 207 -0.34 4.00 6.82
N SER A 208 -1.52 4.22 7.42
CA SER A 208 -2.55 5.10 6.87
C SER A 208 -2.19 6.58 7.05
N LYS A 209 -1.58 6.93 8.19
CA LYS A 209 -0.99 8.25 8.44
C LYS A 209 0.19 8.56 7.50
N PHE A 210 0.90 7.53 7.02
CA PHE A 210 2.03 7.63 6.06
C PHE A 210 1.64 8.16 4.68
N PHE A 211 0.39 7.95 4.23
CA PHE A 211 -0.12 8.39 2.91
C PHE A 211 -1.14 9.54 2.97
N GLY A 212 -1.25 10.20 4.14
CA GLY A 212 -2.17 11.32 4.38
C GLY A 212 -3.61 10.89 4.64
N ASP A 213 -4.29 11.66 5.50
CA ASP A 213 -5.74 11.59 5.65
C ASP A 213 -6.39 12.13 4.37
N LEU A 214 -6.91 11.21 3.54
CA LEU A 214 -7.83 11.47 2.43
C LEU A 214 -9.09 10.62 2.65
#